data_AF-A0A0M6YP28-F1
#
_entry.id   AF-A0A0M6YP28-F1
#
_cell.length_a   1.000
_cell.length_b   1.000
_cell.length_c   1.000
_cell.angle_alpha   90.00
_cell.angle_beta   90.00
_cell.angle_gamma   90.00
#
_symmetry.space_group_name_H-M   'P 1'
#
loop_
_entity.id
_entity.type
_entity.pdbx_description
1 polymer ?
#
loop_
_entity_poly.entity_id
_entity_poly.type
_entity_poly.pdbx_seq_one_letter_code
_entity_poly.pdbx_strand_id
1 'polypeptide(L)' 'MSDPDRIIRLNTVLDRTGLSRSTIYRKIAEGTFPAQLRISVHGGNPTSTGGLKIQ' A
#
# COMPACT_ATOMS: atom_id res chain seq x y z
N MET A 1 22.70 5.77 7.21
CA MET A 1 21.76 6.32 6.22
C MET A 1 20.96 5.14 5.70
N SER A 2 19.66 5.08 5.99
CA SER A 2 18.81 3.95 5.60
C SER A 2 18.23 4.22 4.22
N ASP A 3 18.65 3.46 3.21
CA ASP A 3 18.14 3.54 1.84
C ASP A 3 16.60 3.56 1.80
N PRO A 4 15.99 4.63 1.26
CA PRO A 4 14.53 4.76 1.19
C PRO A 4 13.89 3.91 0.09
N ASP A 5 14.68 3.23 -0.74
CA ASP A 5 14.19 2.44 -1.88
C ASP A 5 13.92 0.98 -1.51
N ARG A 6 13.07 0.75 -0.50
CA ARG A 6 12.57 -0.60 -0.18
C ARG A 6 11.06 -0.61 -0.28
N ILE A 7 10.55 -1.28 -1.31
CA ILE A 7 9.11 -1.49 -1.48
C ILE A 7 8.62 -2.41 -0.34
N ILE A 8 7.84 -1.84 0.58
CA ILE A 8 7.25 -2.56 1.70
C ILE A 8 5.75 -2.82 1.46
N ARG A 9 5.24 -3.93 1.97
CA ARG A 9 3.80 -4.24 1.91
C ARG A 9 3.01 -3.28 2.79
N LEU A 10 1.75 -3.02 2.42
CA LEU A 10 0.87 -2.14 3.17
C LEU A 10 0.72 -2.52 4.65
N ASN A 11 0.65 -3.82 4.98
CA ASN A 11 0.58 -4.25 6.39
C ASN A 11 1.80 -3.81 7.21
N THR A 12 2.99 -3.87 6.62
CA THR A 12 4.22 -3.38 7.25
C THR A 12 4.19 -1.87 7.45
N VAL A 13 3.55 -1.14 6.53
CA VAL A 13 3.36 0.31 6.68
C VAL A 13 2.44 0.61 7.87
N LEU A 14 1.32 -0.10 7.99
CA LEU A 14 0.36 0.08 9.09
C LEU A 14 1.02 -0.19 10.44
N ASP A 15 1.77 -1.28 10.54
CA ASP A 15 2.50 -1.68 11.75
C ASP A 15 3.57 -0.65 12.15
N ARG A 16 4.40 -0.20 11.21
CA ARG A 16 5.47 0.77 11.48
C ARG A 16 4.97 2.17 11.78
N THR A 17 3.88 2.59 11.13
CA THR A 17 3.35 3.94 11.29
C THR A 17 2.33 4.02 12.43
N GLY A 18 1.75 2.89 12.85
CA GLY A 18 0.63 2.84 13.80
C GLY A 18 -0.64 3.53 13.27
N LEU A 19 -0.67 3.88 11.98
CA LEU A 19 -1.78 4.62 11.36
C LEU A 19 -2.76 3.66 10.71
N SER A 20 -4.04 4.06 10.71
CA SER A 20 -5.06 3.38 9.93
C SER A 20 -4.87 3.62 8.42
N ARG A 21 -5.35 2.69 7.60
CA ARG A 21 -5.36 2.79 6.13
C ARG A 21 -5.96 4.10 5.65
N SER A 22 -7.06 4.55 6.25
CA SER A 22 -7.72 5.81 5.90
C SER A 22 -6.81 7.02 6.15
N THR A 23 -6.03 6.98 7.23
CA THR A 23 -5.05 8.02 7.54
C THR A 23 -3.90 8.00 6.55
N ILE A 24 -3.45 6.82 6.13
CA ILE A 24 -2.44 6.70 5.07
C ILE A 24 -2.97 7.29 3.76
N TYR A 25 -4.17 6.91 3.31
CA TYR A 25 -4.75 7.45 2.09
C TYR A 25 -4.93 8.97 2.15
N ARG A 26 -5.32 9.51 3.31
CA ARG A 26 -5.38 10.97 3.52
C ARG A 26 -4.00 11.61 3.40
N LYS A 27 -2.96 11.03 3.99
CA LYS A 27 -1.59 11.54 3.88
C LYS A 27 -1.02 11.44 2.47
N ILE A 28 -1.43 10.42 1.70
CA ILE A 28 -1.09 10.31 0.26
C ILE A 28 -1.75 11.47 -0.50
N ALA A 29 -3.02 11.76 -0.23
CA ALA A 29 -3.72 12.90 -0.84
C ALA A 29 -3.10 14.26 -0.45
N GLU A 30 -2.60 14.37 0.79
CA GLU A 30 -1.83 15.54 1.27
C GLU A 30 -0.39 15.61 0.74
N GLY A 31 0.10 14.56 0.04
CA GLY A 31 1.47 14.49 -0.47
C GLY A 31 2.54 14.23 0.60
N THR A 32 2.15 13.98 1.85
CA THR A 32 3.06 13.72 2.97
C THR A 32 3.43 12.24 3.10
N PHE A 33 2.85 11.38 2.27
CA PHE A 33 3.11 9.95 2.26
C PHE A 33 3.32 9.43 0.84
N PRO A 34 4.31 8.54 0.60
CA PRO A 34 4.58 8.00 -0.72
C PRO A 34 3.39 7.18 -1.26
N ALA A 35 3.08 7.35 -2.54
CA ALA A 35 2.00 6.62 -3.20
C ALA A 35 2.28 5.12 -3.24
N GLN A 36 1.23 4.30 -3.13
CA GLN A 36 1.37 2.84 -3.18
C GLN A 36 1.77 2.39 -4.60
N LEU A 37 2.97 1.82 -4.73
CA LEU A 37 3.42 1.19 -5.97
C LEU A 37 2.65 -0.13 -6.20
N ARG A 38 1.99 -0.24 -7.35
CA ARG A 38 1.30 -1.46 -7.78
C ARG A 38 2.31 -2.47 -8.31
N ILE A 39 3.02 -3.14 -7.41
CA ILE A 39 3.78 -4.36 -7.73
C ILE A 39 2.78 -5.52 -7.86
N SER A 40 2.33 -5.77 -9.09
CA SER A 40 1.49 -6.91 -9.43
C SER A 40 2.31 -8.20 -9.35
N VAL A 41 2.40 -8.82 -8.18
CA VAL A 41 2.92 -10.19 -8.02
C VAL A 41 1.79 -11.20 -8.20
N HIS A 42 1.35 -11.41 -9.44
CA HIS A 42 0.45 -12.52 -9.78
C HIS A 42 1.23 -13.60 -10.51
N GLY A 43 2.01 -14.37 -9.75
CA GLY A 43 2.44 -15.71 -10.13
C GLY A 43 1.69 -16.71 -9.27
N GLY A 44 0.39 -16.90 -9.52
CA GLY A 44 -0.44 -17.80 -8.72
C GLY A 44 -1.92 -17.66 -9.01
N ASN A 45 -2.41 -18.54 -9.89
CA ASN A 45 -3.78 -19.02 -10.07
C ASN A 45 -4.96 -18.02 -9.89
N PRO A 46 -5.72 -17.68 -10.94
CA PRO A 46 -6.92 -16.85 -10.80
C PRO A 46 -8.03 -17.67 -10.11
N THR A 47 -8.13 -17.59 -8.79
CA THR A 47 -9.30 -18.09 -8.08
C THR A 47 -9.88 -17.04 -7.16
N SER A 48 -11.04 -16.57 -7.59
CA SER A 48 -12.16 -16.03 -6.81
C SER A 48 -12.10 -14.59 -6.27
N THR A 49 -13.17 -13.90 -6.65
CA THR A 49 -13.84 -12.80 -5.97
C THR A 49 -13.30 -11.40 -6.26
N GLY A 50 -13.82 -10.84 -7.35
CA GLY A 50 -13.88 -9.41 -7.61
C GLY A 50 -14.54 -8.69 -6.43
N GLY A 51 -13.71 -8.12 -5.58
CA GLY A 51 -14.09 -7.23 -4.49
C GLY A 51 -13.48 -5.85 -4.74
N LEU A 52 -14.36 -4.94 -5.18
CA LEU A 52 -14.28 -3.48 -5.12
C LEU A 52 -12.97 -2.80 -5.59
N LYS A 53 -13.07 -2.12 -6.74
CA LYS A 53 -12.14 -1.06 -7.16
C LYS A 53 -12.98 0.18 -7.47
N ILE A 54 -13.11 1.07 -6.49
CA ILE A 54 -13.65 2.42 -6.68
C ILE A 54 -12.70 3.24 -7.55
N GLN A 55 -13.28 4.08 -8.40
CA GLN A 55 -12.63 5.07 -9.26
C GLN A 55 -12.07 6.23 -8.43
#